data_AF-A0A392QF35-F1
#
_entry.id   AF-A0A392QF35-F1
#
_cell.length_a   1.000
_cell.length_b   1.000
_cell.length_c   1.000
_cell.angle_alpha   90.00
_cell.angle_beta   90.00
_cell.angle_gamma   90.00
#
_symmetry.space_group_name_H-M   'P 1'
#
loop_
_entity.id
_entity.type
_entity.pdbx_description
1 polymer ?
#
loop_
_entity_poly.entity_id
_entity_poly.type
_entity_poly.pdbx_seq_one_letter_code
_entity_poly.pdbx_strand_id
1 'polypeptide(L)'
;AKRLIGRKFSDDVVQKDINLWPFKVIAGTNNKPLVSVQYRGQKKHLCAEEISSMVLTKMREIAEAYLESPVKNAVITVPAYFNDFQRKATIDAGAIAGLDVMRIMCEPTAAAVAYSLDKRT
;
A
#
# COMPACT_ATOMS: atom_id res chain seq x y z
N ALA A 1 0.18 -7.26 2.32
CA ALA A 1 1.16 -6.22 1.93
C ALA A 1 1.28 -5.08 2.94
N LYS A 2 0.16 -4.45 3.39
CA LYS A 2 0.20 -3.30 4.33
C LYS A 2 1.02 -3.51 5.62
N ARG A 3 1.09 -4.75 6.13
CA ARG A 3 1.92 -5.09 7.32
C ARG A 3 3.44 -5.12 7.05
N LEU A 4 3.84 -5.27 5.78
CA LEU A 4 5.25 -5.34 5.34
C LEU A 4 5.78 -4.01 4.79
N ILE A 5 4.90 -3.11 4.36
CA ILE A 5 5.30 -1.87 3.68
C ILE A 5 6.16 -0.99 4.60
N GLY A 6 7.28 -0.49 4.08
CA GLY A 6 8.25 0.34 4.81
C GLY A 6 8.95 -0.33 6.01
N ARG A 7 8.86 -1.67 6.15
CA ARG A 7 9.55 -2.44 7.19
C ARG A 7 10.78 -3.15 6.65
N LYS A 8 11.64 -3.61 7.57
CA LYS A 8 12.74 -4.53 7.24
C LYS A 8 12.30 -5.97 7.49
N PHE A 9 12.86 -6.91 6.73
CA PHE A 9 12.59 -8.32 6.89
C PHE A 9 12.99 -8.80 8.29
N SER A 10 14.09 -8.31 8.84
CA SER A 10 14.53 -8.65 10.21
C SER A 10 13.69 -8.05 11.34
N ASP A 11 12.69 -7.20 11.08
CA ASP A 11 11.86 -6.64 12.15
C ASP A 11 11.09 -7.75 12.87
N ASP A 12 11.08 -7.76 14.20
CA ASP A 12 10.40 -8.80 15.00
C ASP A 12 8.92 -8.98 14.63
N VAL A 13 8.24 -7.88 14.33
CA VAL A 13 6.83 -7.89 13.89
C VAL A 13 6.70 -8.64 12.56
N VAL A 14 7.65 -8.44 11.63
CA VAL A 14 7.65 -9.12 10.34
C VAL A 14 7.94 -10.61 10.53
N GLN A 15 8.94 -10.97 11.34
CA GLN A 15 9.25 -12.38 11.62
C GLN A 15 8.09 -13.14 12.27
N LYS A 16 7.38 -12.51 13.22
CA LYS A 16 6.18 -13.08 13.84
C LYS A 16 5.04 -13.25 12.83
N ASP A 17 4.78 -12.22 12.02
CA ASP A 17 3.69 -12.25 11.04
C ASP A 17 3.94 -13.27 9.91
N ILE A 18 5.19 -13.49 9.48
CA ILE A 18 5.54 -14.45 8.42
C ILE A 18 5.12 -15.88 8.78
N ASN A 19 5.21 -16.28 10.05
CA ASN A 19 4.82 -17.61 10.50
C ASN A 19 3.32 -17.89 10.40
N LEU A 20 2.52 -16.83 10.23
CA LEU A 20 1.06 -16.92 10.14
C LEU A 20 0.55 -16.91 8.69
N TRP A 21 1.44 -16.70 7.71
CA TRP A 21 1.03 -16.52 6.31
C TRP A 21 1.26 -17.77 5.47
N PRO A 22 0.36 -18.07 4.52
CA PRO A 22 0.51 -19.21 3.62
C PRO A 22 1.51 -18.96 2.48
N PHE A 23 1.97 -17.71 2.32
CA PHE A 23 2.93 -17.32 1.27
C PHE A 23 4.32 -17.09 1.87
N LYS A 24 5.34 -17.38 1.07
CA LYS A 24 6.73 -17.22 1.50
C LYS A 24 7.17 -15.75 1.39
N VAL A 25 7.79 -15.25 2.45
CA VAL A 25 8.49 -13.96 2.45
C VAL A 25 9.99 -14.23 2.57
N ILE A 26 10.80 -13.52 1.79
CA ILE A 26 12.27 -13.63 1.78
C ILE A 26 12.91 -12.27 2.02
N ALA A 27 14.16 -12.27 2.49
CA ALA A 27 14.97 -11.06 2.54
C ALA A 27 15.46 -10.69 1.14
N GLY A 28 15.18 -9.46 0.72
CA GLY A 28 15.73 -8.83 -0.47
C GLY A 28 16.95 -7.96 -0.17
N THR A 29 17.32 -7.13 -1.15
CA THR A 29 18.37 -6.12 -0.98
C THR A 29 18.05 -5.18 0.17
N ASN A 30 19.08 -4.74 0.90
CA ASN A 30 18.94 -3.86 2.07
C ASN A 30 17.96 -4.39 3.13
N ASN A 31 17.83 -5.72 3.23
CA ASN A 31 16.94 -6.37 4.21
C ASN A 31 15.46 -5.99 3.99
N LYS A 32 15.05 -5.68 2.75
CA LYS A 32 13.67 -5.40 2.40
C LYS A 32 12.86 -6.70 2.30
N PRO A 33 11.67 -6.82 2.91
CA PRO A 33 10.87 -8.03 2.77
C PRO A 33 10.26 -8.14 1.36
N LEU A 34 10.46 -9.29 0.72
CA LEU A 34 9.90 -9.61 -0.60
C LEU A 34 8.97 -10.81 -0.48
N VAL A 35 7.77 -10.70 -1.04
CA VAL A 35 6.84 -11.83 -1.17
C VAL A 35 7.25 -12.67 -2.38
N SER A 36 7.48 -13.95 -2.17
CA SER A 36 7.83 -14.91 -3.21
C SER A 36 6.60 -15.69 -3.65
N VAL A 37 6.20 -15.51 -4.91
CA VAL A 37 5.05 -16.20 -5.51
C VAL A 37 5.45 -16.90 -6.81
N GLN A 38 4.71 -17.93 -7.18
CA GLN A 38 4.81 -18.50 -8.52
C GLN A 38 3.71 -17.91 -9.40
N TYR A 39 4.10 -17.31 -10.52
CA TYR A 39 3.20 -16.64 -11.44
C TYR A 39 3.55 -17.05 -12.87
N ARG A 40 2.58 -17.64 -13.59
CA ARG A 40 2.76 -18.16 -14.95
C ARG A 40 3.98 -19.10 -15.09
N GLY A 41 4.11 -20.03 -14.14
CA GLY A 41 5.21 -21.00 -14.10
C GLY A 41 6.55 -20.44 -13.58
N GLN A 42 6.71 -19.12 -13.47
CA GLN A 42 7.96 -18.49 -13.03
C GLN A 42 7.87 -18.01 -11.58
N LYS A 43 8.99 -18.11 -10.86
CA LYS A 43 9.09 -17.55 -9.51
C LYS A 43 9.31 -16.04 -9.61
N LYS A 44 8.46 -15.26 -8.94
CA LYS A 44 8.55 -13.81 -8.86
C LYS A 44 8.72 -13.37 -7.41
N HIS A 45 9.46 -12.28 -7.24
CA HIS A 45 9.67 -11.62 -5.96
C HIS A 45 9.11 -10.21 -6.06
N LEU A 46 8.13 -9.91 -5.21
CA LEU A 46 7.42 -8.64 -5.23
C LEU A 46 7.63 -7.95 -3.87
N CYS A 47 8.01 -6.68 -3.89
CA CYS A 47 8.01 -5.88 -2.68
C CYS A 47 6.59 -5.47 -2.27
N ALA A 48 6.45 -5.01 -1.04
CA ALA A 48 5.15 -4.62 -0.49
C ALA A 48 4.51 -3.45 -1.26
N GLU A 49 5.34 -2.56 -1.80
CA GLU A 49 4.95 -1.40 -2.60
C GLU A 49 4.38 -1.83 -3.95
N GLU A 50 5.00 -2.80 -4.64
CA GLU A 50 4.50 -3.36 -5.90
C GLU A 50 3.16 -4.09 -5.70
N ILE A 51 3.01 -4.84 -4.61
CA ILE A 51 1.73 -5.50 -4.32
C ILE A 51 0.66 -4.46 -4.00
N SER A 52 1.01 -3.42 -3.23
CA SER A 52 0.08 -2.35 -2.89
C SER A 52 -0.28 -1.50 -4.12
N SER A 53 0.65 -1.30 -5.05
CA SER A 53 0.38 -0.60 -6.30
C SER A 53 -0.60 -1.37 -7.18
N MET A 54 -0.53 -2.70 -7.23
CA MET A 54 -1.54 -3.51 -7.94
C MET A 54 -2.95 -3.28 -7.40
N VAL A 55 -3.10 -3.17 -6.07
CA VAL A 55 -4.39 -2.83 -5.44
C VAL A 55 -4.81 -1.41 -5.80
N LEU A 56 -3.90 -0.44 -5.75
CA LEU A 56 -4.19 0.96 -6.10
C LEU A 56 -4.55 1.13 -7.58
N THR A 57 -3.86 0.43 -8.48
CA THR A 57 -4.23 0.36 -9.90
C THR A 57 -5.65 -0.16 -10.06
N LYS A 58 -6.03 -1.20 -9.31
CA LYS A 58 -7.40 -1.72 -9.38
C LYS A 58 -8.43 -0.70 -8.87
N MET A 59 -8.11 0.03 -7.81
CA MET A 59 -8.98 1.10 -7.30
C MET A 59 -9.09 2.25 -8.29
N ARG A 60 -8.00 2.62 -8.98
CA ARG A 60 -8.02 3.62 -10.05
C ARG A 60 -8.93 3.16 -11.19
N GLU A 61 -8.77 1.94 -11.69
CA GLU A 61 -9.63 1.39 -12.76
C GLU A 61 -11.11 1.44 -12.40
N ILE A 62 -11.46 1.13 -11.14
CA ILE A 62 -12.85 1.21 -10.66
C ILE A 62 -13.36 2.66 -10.70
N ALA A 63 -12.54 3.62 -10.25
CA ALA A 63 -12.90 5.03 -10.28
C ALA A 63 -13.01 5.57 -11.72
N GLU A 64 -12.10 5.17 -12.60
CA GLU A 64 -12.11 5.55 -14.03
C GLU A 64 -13.34 4.98 -14.74
N ALA A 65 -13.74 3.74 -14.44
CA ALA A 65 -14.95 3.15 -14.98
C ALA A 65 -16.22 3.86 -14.50
N TYR A 66 -16.24 4.34 -13.25
CA TYR A 66 -17.37 5.08 -12.69
C TYR A 66 -17.47 6.52 -13.23
N LEU A 67 -16.33 7.20 -13.41
CA LEU A 67 -16.26 8.59 -13.85
C LEU A 67 -16.19 8.75 -15.38
N GLU A 68 -16.05 7.64 -16.11
CA GLU A 68 -15.81 7.59 -17.56
C GLU A 68 -14.65 8.51 -18.01
N SER A 69 -13.67 8.71 -17.13
CA SER A 69 -12.56 9.65 -17.35
C SER A 69 -11.30 9.22 -16.59
N PRO A 70 -10.10 9.60 -17.07
CA PRO A 70 -8.84 9.24 -16.43
C PRO A 70 -8.72 9.82 -15.01
N VAL A 71 -8.24 9.01 -14.06
CA VAL A 71 -8.01 9.43 -12.68
C VAL A 71 -6.52 9.50 -12.41
N LYS A 72 -6.01 10.72 -12.27
CA LYS A 72 -4.56 10.96 -12.05
C LYS A 72 -4.23 11.28 -10.60
N ASN A 73 -5.02 12.11 -9.94
CA ASN A 73 -4.68 12.65 -8.63
C ASN A 73 -5.39 11.88 -7.51
N ALA A 74 -4.69 11.58 -6.42
CA ALA A 74 -5.26 10.84 -5.29
C ALA A 74 -4.75 11.33 -3.94
N VAL A 75 -5.62 11.22 -2.93
CA VAL A 75 -5.24 11.27 -1.51
C VAL A 75 -5.31 9.84 -0.98
N ILE A 76 -4.23 9.34 -0.40
CA ILE A 76 -4.15 7.97 0.11
C ILE A 76 -4.07 8.01 1.64
N THR A 77 -4.87 7.18 2.31
CA THR A 77 -4.90 7.12 3.77
C THR A 77 -3.92 6.09 4.34
N VAL A 78 -3.35 6.39 5.50
CA VAL A 78 -2.47 5.47 6.27
C VAL A 78 -2.83 5.47 7.75
N PRO A 79 -2.49 4.41 8.51
CA PRO A 79 -2.66 4.41 9.96
C PRO A 79 -1.91 5.56 10.62
N ALA A 80 -2.47 6.14 11.68
CA ALA A 80 -1.86 7.30 12.35
C ALA A 80 -0.44 7.01 12.87
N TYR A 81 -0.17 5.76 13.27
CA TYR A 81 1.12 5.31 13.78
C TYR A 81 2.14 4.93 12.70
N PHE A 82 1.83 5.10 11.40
CA PHE A 82 2.81 4.87 10.34
C PHE A 82 3.94 5.90 10.43
N ASN A 83 5.19 5.39 10.44
CA ASN A 83 6.39 6.21 10.39
C ASN A 83 6.68 6.73 8.96
N ASP A 84 7.70 7.56 8.82
CA ASP A 84 8.05 8.21 7.56
C ASP A 84 8.43 7.22 6.44
N PHE A 85 9.12 6.13 6.76
CA PHE A 85 9.46 5.09 5.79
C PHE A 85 8.21 4.40 5.24
N GLN A 86 7.23 4.10 6.09
CA GLN A 86 5.97 3.47 5.68
C GLN A 86 5.09 4.43 4.87
N ARG A 87 5.06 5.71 5.25
CA ARG A 87 4.39 6.77 4.49
C ARG A 87 5.01 6.94 3.11
N LYS A 88 6.34 7.03 3.04
CA LYS A 88 7.08 7.14 1.78
C LYS A 88 6.86 5.93 0.87
N ALA A 89 6.94 4.72 1.42
CA ALA A 89 6.67 3.49 0.67
C ALA A 89 5.22 3.43 0.14
N THR A 90 4.25 4.01 0.86
CA THR A 90 2.86 4.13 0.38
C THR A 90 2.73 5.14 -0.77
N ILE A 91 3.45 6.27 -0.71
CA ILE A 91 3.55 7.23 -1.81
C ILE A 91 4.15 6.56 -3.05
N ASP A 92 5.24 5.80 -2.86
CA ASP A 92 5.92 5.10 -3.95
C ASP A 92 4.99 4.04 -4.59
N ALA A 93 4.19 3.33 -3.78
CA ALA A 93 3.15 2.44 -4.30
C ALA A 93 2.10 3.18 -5.16
N GLY A 94 1.70 4.38 -4.76
CA GLY A 94 0.81 5.25 -5.55
C GLY A 94 1.45 5.69 -6.86
N ALA A 95 2.73 6.08 -6.84
CA ALA A 95 3.48 6.46 -8.04
C ALA A 95 3.62 5.29 -9.03
N ILE A 96 3.91 4.07 -8.54
CA ILE A 96 3.96 2.85 -9.38
C ILE A 96 2.58 2.55 -9.99
N ALA A 97 1.49 2.85 -9.27
CA ALA A 97 0.13 2.72 -9.79
C ALA A 97 -0.25 3.82 -10.80
N GLY A 98 0.64 4.78 -11.09
CA GLY A 98 0.38 5.90 -11.99
C GLY A 98 -0.50 7.00 -11.40
N LEU A 99 -0.55 7.11 -10.07
CA LEU A 99 -1.26 8.15 -9.34
C LEU A 99 -0.30 9.25 -8.86
N ASP A 100 -0.70 10.50 -9.00
CA ASP A 100 -0.10 11.64 -8.30
C ASP A 100 -0.67 11.73 -6.89
N VAL A 101 0.15 11.32 -5.90
CA VAL A 101 -0.25 11.26 -4.50
C VAL A 101 -0.15 12.67 -3.90
N MET A 102 -1.23 13.44 -4.04
CA MET A 102 -1.32 14.83 -3.57
C MET A 102 -1.07 14.96 -2.06
N ARG A 103 -1.53 13.97 -1.29
CA ARG A 103 -1.39 13.95 0.16
C ARG A 103 -1.50 12.52 0.71
N ILE A 104 -0.70 12.23 1.73
CA ILE A 104 -0.96 11.12 2.64
C ILE A 104 -1.74 11.65 3.85
N MET A 105 -2.91 11.07 4.09
CA MET A 105 -3.80 11.46 5.20
C MET A 105 -3.87 10.37 6.25
N CYS A 106 -3.96 10.73 7.53
CA CYS A 106 -4.21 9.75 8.59
C CYS A 106 -5.65 9.24 8.50
N GLU A 107 -5.84 7.92 8.56
CA GLU A 107 -7.16 7.26 8.59
C GLU A 107 -8.15 7.88 9.61
N PRO A 108 -7.79 8.11 10.89
CA PRO A 108 -8.73 8.73 11.83
C PRO A 108 -9.06 10.19 11.48
N THR A 109 -8.14 10.93 10.87
CA THR A 109 -8.41 12.29 10.37
C THR A 109 -9.37 12.25 9.19
N ALA A 110 -9.20 11.29 8.27
CA ALA A 110 -10.12 11.07 7.16
C ALA A 110 -11.55 10.79 7.65
N ALA A 111 -11.67 9.93 8.67
CA ALA A 111 -12.95 9.61 9.29
C ALA A 111 -13.58 10.85 9.97
N ALA A 112 -12.78 11.65 10.69
CA ALA A 112 -13.27 12.88 11.31
C ALA A 112 -13.75 13.91 10.27
N VAL A 113 -13.01 14.07 9.17
CA VAL A 113 -13.43 14.92 8.04
C VAL A 113 -14.76 14.44 7.47
N ALA A 114 -14.90 13.15 7.19
CA ALA A 114 -16.15 12.58 6.68
C ALA A 114 -17.34 12.87 7.61
N TYR A 115 -17.19 12.64 8.91
CA TYR A 115 -18.25 12.89 9.89
C TYR A 115 -18.60 14.38 10.02
N SER A 116 -17.60 15.27 9.95
CA SER A 116 -17.84 16.72 10.03
C SER A 116 -18.56 17.29 8.81
N LEU A 117 -18.39 16.67 7.64
CA LEU A 117 -19.07 17.06 6.40
C LEU A 117 -20.51 16.53 6.38
N ASP A 118 -20.73 15.30 6.85
CA ASP A 118 -22.05 14.67 6.96
C ASP A 118 -23.00 15.46 7.88
N LYS A 119 -22.46 16.08 8.95
CA LYS A 119 -23.23 16.95 9.86
C LYS A 119 -23.59 18.33 9.31
N ARG A 120 -23.12 18.71 8.13
CA ARG A 120 -23.42 20.01 7.50
C ARG A 120 -24.56 19.94 6.47
N THR A 121 -25.08 18.74 6.23
CA THR A 121 -26.32 18.46 5.50
C THR A 121 -27.43 18.09 6.47
#